data_AF-A0A7H4MK46-F1
#
_entry.id   AF-A0A7H4MK46-F1
#
_cell.length_a   1.000
_cell.length_b   1.000
_cell.length_c   1.000
_cell.angle_alpha   90.00
_cell.angle_beta   90.00
_cell.angle_gamma   90.00
#
_symmetry.space_group_name_H-M   'P 1'
#
loop_
_entity.id
_entity.type
_entity.pdbx_description
1 polymer ?
#
loop_
_entity_poly.entity_id
_entity_poly.type
_entity_poly.pdbx_seq_one_letter_code
_entity_poly.pdbx_strand_id
1 'polypeptide(L)' 'MRVWDSSAELRYLVLPERPAGTDGWSEAQLIELVTRDSMIGTGLVAAP' A
#
# COMPACT_ATOMS: atom_id res chain seq x y z
N MET A 1 -14.48 -2.24 6.08
CA MET A 1 -13.18 -2.13 6.78
C MET A 1 -12.88 -3.47 7.43
N ARG A 2 -11.69 -4.05 7.20
CA ARG A 2 -11.24 -5.31 7.82
C ARG A 2 -9.97 -5.03 8.62
N VAL A 3 -9.89 -5.57 9.82
CA VAL A 3 -8.72 -5.44 10.71
C VAL A 3 -8.19 -6.85 10.98
N TRP A 4 -6.89 -7.03 10.82
CA TRP A 4 -6.21 -8.29 11.10
C TRP A 4 -5.44 -8.16 12.40
N ASP A 5 -5.70 -9.05 13.35
CA ASP A 5 -4.93 -9.19 14.58
C ASP A 5 -3.81 -10.21 14.37
N SER A 6 -2.56 -9.82 14.63
CA SER A 6 -1.36 -10.65 14.43
C SER A 6 -1.08 -11.56 15.64
N SER A 7 -2.11 -12.22 16.15
CA SER A 7 -2.03 -13.07 17.36
C SER A 7 -1.41 -14.46 17.12
N ALA A 8 -1.22 -14.84 15.86
CA ALA A 8 -0.50 -16.04 15.45
C ALA A 8 0.85 -15.69 14.78
N GLU A 9 1.60 -16.70 14.34
CA GLU A 9 2.88 -16.53 13.65
C GLU A 9 2.71 -15.98 12.22
N LEU A 10 1.47 -15.90 11.72
CA LEU A 10 1.17 -15.27 10.44
C LEU A 10 1.56 -13.78 10.46
N ARG A 11 1.99 -13.30 9.29
CA ARG A 11 2.32 -11.90 9.03
C ARG A 11 1.51 -11.43 7.85
N TYR A 12 0.82 -10.31 8.02
CA TYR A 12 -0.02 -9.70 7.01
C TYR A 12 0.66 -8.45 6.46
N LEU A 13 0.50 -8.25 5.16
CA LEU A 13 0.87 -7.03 4.46
C LEU A 13 -0.37 -6.54 3.71
N VAL A 14 -0.65 -5.25 3.77
CA VAL A 14 -1.65 -4.62 2.93
C VAL A 14 -1.01 -4.31 1.57
N LEU A 15 -1.65 -4.77 0.50
CA LEU A 15 -1.35 -4.28 -0.85
C LEU A 15 -2.25 -3.07 -1.12
N PRO A 16 -1.72 -1.84 -1.13
CA PRO A 16 -2.53 -0.67 -1.42
C PRO A 16 -3.03 -0.67 -2.86
N GLU A 17 -4.16 -0.02 -3.09
CA GLU A 17 -4.66 0.24 -4.44
C GLU A 17 -3.75 1.23 -5.18
N ARG A 18 -3.61 1.05 -6.49
CA ARG A 18 -2.84 1.98 -7.34
C ARG A 18 -3.57 3.32 -7.42
N PRO A 19 -2.91 4.46 -7.12
CA PRO A 19 -3.55 5.76 -7.24
C PRO A 19 -3.77 6.15 -8.70
N ALA A 20 -4.83 6.93 -8.95
CA ALA A 20 -5.11 7.51 -10.26
C ALA A 20 -3.96 8.42 -10.73
N GLY A 21 -3.87 8.65 -12.05
CA GLY A 21 -2.84 9.51 -12.64
C GLY A 21 -1.46 8.87 -12.73
N THR A 22 -1.33 7.58 -12.41
CA THR A 22 -0.08 6.82 -12.55
C THR A 22 -0.06 5.91 -13.78
N ASP A 23 -0.98 6.07 -14.72
CA ASP A 23 -1.01 5.28 -15.95
C ASP A 23 0.31 5.40 -16.74
N GLY A 24 0.84 4.27 -17.18
CA GLY A 24 2.12 4.22 -17.90
C GLY A 24 3.38 4.46 -17.06
N TRP A 25 3.26 4.69 -15.75
CA TRP A 25 4.43 4.78 -14.86
C TRP A 25 5.20 3.46 -14.81
N SER A 26 6.52 3.57 -14.74
CA SER A 26 7.41 2.45 -14.47
C SER A 26 7.28 1.95 -13.03
N GLU A 27 7.71 0.71 -12.80
CA GLU A 27 7.75 0.13 -11.45
C GLU A 27 8.57 1.00 -10.47
N ALA A 28 9.74 1.49 -10.90
CA ALA A 28 10.59 2.35 -10.09
C ALA A 28 9.86 3.63 -9.64
N GLN A 29 9.05 4.24 -10.52
CA GLN A 29 8.26 5.42 -10.16
C GLN A 29 7.10 5.09 -9.22
N LEU A 30 6.48 3.92 -9.37
CA LEU A 30 5.38 3.49 -8.48
C LEU A 30 5.89 3.18 -7.06
N ILE A 31 7.10 2.64 -6.93
CA ILE A 31 7.73 2.34 -5.63
C ILE A 31 7.84 3.60 -4.78
N GLU A 32 8.16 4.74 -5.39
CA GLU A 32 8.31 6.03 -4.67
C GLU A 32 7.00 6.51 -4.01
N LEU A 33 5.84 6.02 -4.46
CA LEU A 33 4.55 6.37 -3.88
C LEU A 33 4.18 5.47 -2.68
N VAL A 34 4.77 4.28 -2.57
CA VAL A 34 4.40 3.30 -1.55
C VAL A 34 5.03 3.67 -0.22
N THR A 35 4.17 3.98 0.76
CA THR A 35 4.61 4.29 2.13
C THR A 35 4.41 3.10 3.06
N ARG A 36 5.13 3.09 4.19
CA ARG A 36 4.92 2.10 5.25
C ARG A 36 3.45 2.05 5.70
N ASP A 37 2.84 3.21 5.90
CA ASP A 37 1.46 3.31 6.38
C ASP A 37 0.48 2.70 5.39
N SER A 38 0.72 2.88 4.08
CA SER A 38 -0.09 2.25 3.03
C SER A 38 0.04 0.71 3.01
N MET A 39 1.20 0.18 3.40
CA MET A 39 1.44 -1.26 3.49
C MET A 39 0.97 -1.90 4.81
N ILE A 40 0.66 -1.09 5.82
CA ILE A 40 0.04 -1.54 7.09
C ILE A 40 -1.49 -1.36 7.05
N GLY A 41 -1.98 -0.44 6.21
CA GLY A 41 -3.41 -0.10 6.10
C GLY A 41 -3.82 1.08 6.97
N THR A 42 -2.86 1.88 7.46
CA THR A 42 -3.11 3.11 8.22
C THR A 42 -3.07 4.38 7.36
N GLY A 43 -2.65 4.26 6.10
CA GLY A 43 -2.61 5.36 5.13
C GLY A 43 -2.99 4.90 3.73
N LEU A 44 -3.32 5.86 2.85
CA LEU A 44 -3.52 5.62 1.43
C LEU A 44 -2.31 6.13 0.65
N VAL A 45 -2.07 5.54 -0.52
CA VAL A 45 -1.11 6.10 -1.48
C VAL A 45 -1.73 7.35 -2.10
N ALA A 46 -1.04 8.48 -2.01
CA ALA A 46 -1.51 9.74 -2.57
C ALA A 46 -1.40 9.73 -4.11
N ALA A 47 -2.35 10.38 -4.78
CA ALA A 47 -2.21 10.66 -6.20
C ALA A 47 -1.06 11.68 -6.42
N PRO A 48 -0.30 11.56 -7.53
CA PRO A 48 0.76 12.50 -7.88
C PRO A 48 0.28 13.94 -8.08
#